data_AF-A0A847WY89-F1
#
_entry.id   AF-A0A847WY89-F1
#
_cell.length_a   1.000
_cell.length_b   1.000
_cell.length_c   1.000
_cell.angle_alpha   90.00
_cell.angle_beta   90.00
_cell.angle_gamma   90.00
#
_symmetry.space_group_name_H-M   'P 1'
#
loop_
_entity.id
_entity.type
_entity.pdbx_description
1 polymer ?
#
loop_
_entity_poly.entity_id
_entity_poly.type
_entity_poly.pdbx_seq_one_letter_code
_entity_poly.pdbx_strand_id
1 'polypeptide(L)'
;GDYEFYQQQRAITEVQQQAQFERQQAMLAKEVAFIERFKARASHAAQVQSRVKKLDKIERVEPPKRQQTVRFEFQPAPRSGEDVATLKGVSKSYGQRRIYDSLDFQVRRRERWCVMGVNGAGKSTLLKLVAGASEPDTGTVSRGPSVKMGYFAQHAMELLEGDHSVLQSLENSFPQSGQAPLRALAGCFGFHGDEVEKKCRVLSGGEKARLVMAKMLFDPPNFLVLDEPTNHLDIATKQMLIEALSKYEGAMLFVSHDRHFLAALSNRVLELTEDGIQTYGGGYTEYVERTGQEAPGLRS
;
A
#
# COMPACT_ATOMS: atom_id res chain seq x y z
N GLY A 1 17.30 5.24 -9.60
CA GLY A 1 17.37 6.37 -8.66
C GLY A 1 16.61 7.54 -9.24
N ASP A 2 15.33 7.68 -8.90
CA ASP A 2 14.44 8.73 -9.42
C ASP A 2 13.43 9.23 -8.35
N TYR A 3 13.60 8.75 -7.11
CA TYR A 3 12.63 8.94 -6.02
C TYR A 3 12.84 10.25 -5.25
N GLU A 4 14.09 10.61 -4.96
CA GLU A 4 14.41 11.92 -4.35
C GLU A 4 14.00 13.06 -5.28
N PHE A 5 14.19 12.88 -6.59
CA PHE A 5 13.76 13.83 -7.60
C PHE A 5 12.23 14.00 -7.60
N TYR A 6 11.46 12.90 -7.57
CA TYR A 6 10.00 12.96 -7.53
C TYR A 6 9.45 13.58 -6.22
N GLN A 7 10.05 13.26 -5.07
CA GLN A 7 9.72 13.86 -3.76
C GLN A 7 9.96 15.37 -3.77
N GLN A 8 11.12 15.80 -4.28
CA GLN A 8 11.45 17.21 -4.43
C GLN A 8 10.49 17.92 -5.41
N GLN A 9 10.20 17.31 -6.56
CA GLN A 9 9.30 17.87 -7.57
C GLN A 9 7.87 18.04 -7.04
N ARG A 10 7.36 17.05 -6.28
CA ARG A 10 6.04 17.13 -5.63
C ARG A 10 6.00 18.21 -4.56
N ALA A 11 7.00 18.27 -3.68
CA ALA A 11 7.08 19.30 -2.65
C ALA A 11 7.11 20.71 -3.27
N ILE A 12 7.86 20.88 -4.37
CA ILE A 12 7.89 22.14 -5.13
C ILE A 12 6.50 22.47 -5.70
N THR A 13 5.83 21.49 -6.29
CA THR A 13 4.50 21.68 -6.91
C THR A 13 3.43 22.02 -5.87
N GLU A 14 3.42 21.34 -4.72
CA GLU A 14 2.50 21.62 -3.62
C GLU A 14 2.74 23.01 -3.01
N VAL A 15 4.01 23.40 -2.83
CA VAL A 15 4.38 24.75 -2.37
C VAL A 15 3.94 25.81 -3.38
N GLN A 16 4.10 25.56 -4.69
CA GLN A 16 3.67 26.49 -5.74
C GLN A 16 2.14 26.65 -5.77
N GLN A 17 1.39 25.55 -5.68
CA GLN A 17 -0.07 25.58 -5.61
C GLN A 17 -0.57 26.29 -4.35
N GLN A 18 0.02 26.01 -3.19
CA GLN A 18 -0.31 26.67 -1.93
C GLN A 18 -0.04 28.19 -2.00
N ALA A 19 1.11 28.59 -2.52
CA ALA A 19 1.45 29.99 -2.70
C ALA A 19 0.52 30.71 -3.69
N GLN A 20 0.10 30.04 -4.76
CA GLN A 20 -0.87 30.57 -5.73
C GLN A 20 -2.24 30.77 -5.08
N PHE A 21 -2.71 29.79 -4.31
CA PHE A 21 -3.97 29.86 -3.57
C PHE A 21 -3.97 31.01 -2.56
N GLU A 22 -2.92 31.12 -1.73
CA GLU A 22 -2.78 32.19 -0.73
C GLU A 22 -2.75 33.59 -1.38
N ARG A 23 -2.03 33.75 -2.49
CA ARG A 23 -2.00 35.01 -3.24
C ARG A 23 -3.38 35.38 -3.78
N GLN A 24 -4.13 34.41 -4.31
CA GLN A 24 -5.47 34.67 -4.81
C GLN A 24 -6.41 35.05 -3.66
N GLN A 25 -6.39 34.33 -2.54
CA GLN A 25 -7.18 34.65 -1.35
C GLN A 25 -6.88 36.06 -0.82
N ALA A 26 -5.61 36.45 -0.72
CA ALA A 26 -5.21 37.78 -0.28
C ALA A 26 -5.69 38.88 -1.26
N MET A 27 -5.69 38.61 -2.56
CA MET A 27 -6.21 39.52 -3.58
C MET A 27 -7.73 39.67 -3.47
N LEU A 28 -8.46 38.56 -3.36
CA LEU A 28 -9.91 38.55 -3.17
C LEU A 28 -10.31 39.30 -1.89
N ALA A 29 -9.62 39.05 -0.77
CA ALA A 29 -9.87 39.73 0.50
C ALA A 29 -9.69 41.26 0.39
N LYS A 30 -8.67 41.74 -0.33
CA LYS A 30 -8.45 43.17 -0.58
C LYS A 30 -9.59 43.80 -1.40
N GLU A 31 -10.03 43.11 -2.44
CA GLU A 31 -11.12 43.55 -3.30
C GLU A 31 -12.46 43.61 -2.54
N VAL A 32 -12.75 42.59 -1.73
CA VAL A 32 -13.94 42.53 -0.86
C VAL A 32 -13.91 43.66 0.18
N ALA A 33 -12.77 43.86 0.87
CA ALA A 33 -12.64 44.95 1.85
C ALA A 33 -12.82 46.34 1.22
N PHE A 34 -12.36 46.54 -0.03
CA PHE A 34 -12.61 47.77 -0.77
C PHE A 34 -14.10 47.95 -1.05
N ILE A 35 -14.78 46.91 -1.55
CA ILE A 35 -16.22 46.96 -1.80
C ILE A 35 -16.97 47.28 -0.52
N GLU A 36 -16.68 46.60 0.60
CA GLU A 36 -17.35 46.85 1.88
C GLU A 36 -17.14 48.25 2.40
N ARG A 37 -15.91 48.79 2.29
CA ARG A 37 -15.56 50.13 2.75
C ARG A 37 -16.25 51.24 1.94
N PHE A 38 -16.49 50.99 0.65
CA PHE A 38 -16.95 52.02 -0.29
C PHE A 38 -18.35 51.78 -0.87
N LYS A 39 -19.04 50.67 -0.56
CA LYS A 39 -20.38 50.33 -1.10
C LYS A 39 -21.45 51.39 -0.86
N ALA A 40 -21.34 52.17 0.22
CA ALA A 40 -22.30 53.20 0.59
C ALA A 40 -21.94 54.60 0.05
N ARG A 41 -20.79 54.77 -0.62
CA ARG A 41 -20.34 56.08 -1.14
C ARG A 41 -20.64 56.21 -2.62
N ALA A 42 -21.56 57.12 -2.97
CA ALA A 42 -21.97 57.39 -4.35
C ALA A 42 -20.78 57.73 -5.28
N SER A 43 -19.75 58.43 -4.77
CA SER A 43 -18.55 58.80 -5.54
C SER A 43 -17.71 57.59 -6.00
N HIS A 44 -17.87 56.41 -5.38
CA HIS A 44 -17.12 55.20 -5.73
C HIS A 44 -18.00 54.13 -6.39
N ALA A 45 -19.26 54.42 -6.71
CA ALA A 45 -20.22 53.45 -7.23
C ALA A 45 -19.71 52.73 -8.50
N ALA A 46 -19.12 53.46 -9.44
CA ALA A 46 -18.54 52.87 -10.66
C ALA A 46 -17.35 51.93 -10.37
N GLN A 47 -16.50 52.28 -9.41
CA GLN A 47 -15.35 51.47 -9.00
C GLN A 47 -15.80 50.21 -8.26
N VAL A 48 -16.80 50.32 -7.39
CA VAL A 48 -17.40 49.18 -6.69
C VAL A 48 -18.03 48.22 -7.69
N GLN A 49 -18.84 48.71 -8.64
CA GLN A 49 -19.44 47.85 -9.67
C GLN A 49 -18.41 47.17 -10.58
N SER A 50 -17.32 47.87 -10.93
CA SER A 50 -16.23 47.29 -11.72
C SER A 50 -15.54 46.13 -10.99
N ARG A 51 -15.27 46.29 -9.68
CA ARG A 51 -14.64 45.25 -8.85
C ARG A 51 -15.57 44.06 -8.59
N VAL A 52 -16.88 44.28 -8.39
CA VAL A 52 -17.87 43.20 -8.31
C VAL A 52 -17.85 42.35 -9.58
N LYS A 53 -17.96 42.99 -10.76
CA LYS A 53 -17.90 42.27 -12.06
C LYS A 53 -16.57 41.55 -12.28
N LYS A 54 -15.47 42.09 -11.75
CA LYS A 54 -14.15 41.45 -11.81
C LYS A 54 -14.12 40.19 -10.94
N LEU A 55 -14.66 40.26 -9.72
CA LEU A 55 -14.74 39.12 -8.80
C LEU A 55 -15.59 37.97 -9.38
N ASP A 56 -16.70 38.29 -10.05
CA ASP A 56 -17.58 37.28 -10.70
C ASP A 56 -16.90 36.54 -11.85
N LYS A 57 -15.88 37.13 -12.48
CA LYS A 57 -15.14 36.56 -13.61
C LYS A 57 -13.87 35.81 -13.22
N ILE A 58 -13.48 35.86 -11.94
CA ILE A 58 -12.27 35.17 -11.48
C ILE A 58 -12.59 33.69 -11.25
N GLU A 59 -11.94 32.81 -12.00
CA GLU A 59 -11.90 31.39 -11.68
C GLU A 59 -11.19 31.19 -10.34
N ARG A 60 -11.89 30.56 -9.39
CA ARG A 60 -11.37 30.31 -8.06
C ARG A 60 -10.42 29.12 -8.12
N VAL A 61 -9.20 29.32 -7.66
CA VAL A 61 -8.26 28.23 -7.43
C VAL A 61 -8.81 27.41 -6.26
N GLU A 62 -8.97 26.12 -6.47
CA GLU A 62 -9.36 25.21 -5.41
C GLU A 62 -8.30 25.21 -4.31
N PRO A 63 -8.68 25.16 -3.02
CA PRO A 63 -7.71 24.97 -1.96
C PRO A 63 -6.92 23.70 -2.24
N PRO A 64 -5.58 23.72 -2.12
CA PRO A 64 -4.80 22.50 -2.25
C PRO A 64 -5.34 21.50 -1.24
N LYS A 65 -5.62 20.28 -1.71
CA LYS A 65 -6.06 19.19 -0.83
C LYS A 65 -4.92 18.91 0.14
N ARG A 66 -4.98 19.48 1.34
CA ARG A 66 -4.14 19.02 2.45
C ARG A 66 -4.54 17.58 2.68
N GLN A 67 -3.72 16.64 2.19
CA GLN A 67 -3.74 15.29 2.72
C GLN A 67 -3.34 15.43 4.18
N GLN A 68 -4.32 15.53 5.07
CA GLN A 68 -4.07 15.26 6.46
C GLN A 68 -3.58 13.82 6.48
N THR A 69 -2.28 13.64 6.64
CA THR A 69 -1.69 12.34 6.92
C THR A 69 -2.19 11.98 8.31
N VAL A 70 -3.38 11.40 8.36
CA VAL A 70 -3.91 10.77 9.56
C VAL A 70 -2.87 9.72 9.90
N ARG A 71 -2.16 9.92 11.02
CA ARG A 71 -1.24 8.90 11.53
C ARG A 71 -2.10 7.89 12.25
N PHE A 72 -2.41 6.79 11.56
CA PHE A 72 -3.08 5.66 12.17
C PHE A 72 -2.02 4.78 12.84
N GLU A 73 -2.18 4.54 14.14
CA GLU A 73 -1.34 3.60 14.88
C GLU A 73 -1.92 2.19 14.70
N PHE A 74 -1.22 1.37 13.94
CA PHE A 74 -1.56 -0.03 13.78
C PHE A 74 -1.26 -0.81 15.06
N GLN A 75 -2.16 -1.73 15.41
CA GLN A 75 -1.93 -2.64 16.52
C GLN A 75 -0.71 -3.53 16.22
N PRO A 76 0.06 -3.95 17.24
CA PRO A 76 1.09 -4.94 17.03
C PRO A 76 0.46 -6.29 16.69
N ALA A 77 1.09 -7.03 15.78
CA ALA A 77 0.69 -8.41 15.49
C ALA A 77 0.81 -9.29 16.75
N PRO A 78 -0.12 -10.23 16.98
CA PRO A 78 -0.02 -11.14 18.11
C PRO A 78 1.23 -12.01 17.98
N ARG A 79 1.83 -12.41 19.10
CA ARG A 79 3.03 -13.26 19.07
C ARG A 79 2.73 -14.63 18.45
N SER A 80 3.55 -15.06 17.49
CA SER A 80 3.57 -16.43 16.98
C SER A 80 4.61 -17.30 17.71
N GLY A 81 4.52 -18.62 17.51
CA GLY A 81 5.61 -19.56 17.85
C GLY A 81 6.88 -19.28 17.01
N GLU A 82 7.99 -19.93 17.33
CA GLU A 82 9.24 -19.76 16.56
C GLU A 82 9.09 -20.22 15.12
N ASP A 83 8.45 -21.37 14.91
CA ASP A 83 8.17 -21.94 13.59
C ASP A 83 6.84 -21.40 13.06
N VAL A 84 6.90 -20.65 11.95
CA VAL A 84 5.72 -20.00 11.36
C VAL A 84 5.17 -20.82 10.19
N ALA A 85 6.01 -21.17 9.22
CA ALA A 85 5.64 -22.03 8.10
C ALA A 85 6.77 -23.01 7.81
N THR A 86 6.43 -24.24 7.42
CA THR A 86 7.41 -25.29 7.14
C THR A 86 6.93 -26.14 5.96
N LEU A 87 7.75 -26.18 4.92
CA LEU A 87 7.66 -27.06 3.77
C LEU A 87 8.70 -28.15 3.95
N LYS A 88 8.29 -29.41 3.87
CA LYS A 88 9.19 -30.58 3.94
C LYS A 88 9.02 -31.47 2.73
N GLY A 89 10.10 -31.69 1.98
CA GLY A 89 10.13 -32.53 0.78
C GLY A 89 9.04 -32.19 -0.23
N VAL A 90 8.70 -30.91 -0.39
CA VAL A 90 7.57 -30.48 -1.21
C VAL A 90 7.91 -30.54 -2.69
N SER A 91 7.14 -31.30 -3.46
CA SER A 91 7.20 -31.28 -4.92
C SER A 91 5.91 -30.70 -5.48
N LYS A 92 6.03 -29.92 -6.56
CA LYS A 92 4.89 -29.35 -7.28
C LYS A 92 5.16 -29.24 -8.76
N SER A 93 4.21 -29.69 -9.57
CA SER A 93 4.25 -29.61 -11.04
C SER A 93 2.93 -29.06 -11.58
N TYR A 94 3.01 -28.39 -12.73
CA TYR A 94 1.84 -28.00 -13.53
C TYR A 94 1.98 -28.59 -14.92
N GLY A 95 1.18 -29.63 -15.22
CA GLY A 95 1.35 -30.42 -16.42
C GLY A 95 2.74 -31.07 -16.46
N GLN A 96 3.50 -30.82 -17.52
CA GLN A 96 4.88 -31.33 -17.67
C GLN A 96 5.93 -30.47 -16.97
N ARG A 97 5.57 -29.26 -16.53
CA ARG A 97 6.53 -28.33 -15.91
C ARG A 97 6.64 -28.61 -14.42
N ARG A 98 7.78 -29.17 -14.00
CA ARG A 98 8.15 -29.27 -12.58
C ARG A 98 8.55 -27.89 -12.07
N ILE A 99 7.94 -27.46 -10.96
CA ILE A 99 8.27 -26.19 -10.29
C ILE A 99 9.18 -26.46 -9.09
N TYR A 100 8.83 -27.46 -8.28
CA TYR A 100 9.62 -27.88 -7.12
C TYR A 100 9.82 -29.39 -7.13
N ASP A 101 11.01 -29.80 -6.70
CA ASP A 101 11.39 -31.19 -6.49
C ASP A 101 12.00 -31.34 -5.10
N SER A 102 11.26 -31.91 -4.16
CA SER A 102 11.68 -32.11 -2.77
C SER A 102 12.19 -30.84 -2.06
N LEU A 103 11.42 -29.76 -2.15
CA LEU A 103 11.71 -28.49 -1.49
C LEU A 103 11.56 -28.57 0.03
N ASP A 104 12.64 -28.24 0.75
CA ASP A 104 12.64 -27.96 2.18
C ASP A 104 12.81 -26.45 2.42
N PHE A 105 11.85 -25.84 3.10
CA PHE A 105 11.90 -24.40 3.42
C PHE A 105 11.17 -24.11 4.72
N GLN A 106 11.73 -23.22 5.53
CA GLN A 106 11.15 -22.83 6.81
C GLN A 106 11.14 -21.31 6.96
N VAL A 107 10.01 -20.77 7.39
CA VAL A 107 9.87 -19.38 7.83
C VAL A 107 9.76 -19.38 9.34
N ARG A 108 10.61 -18.61 10.00
CA ARG A 108 10.59 -18.40 11.46
C ARG A 108 10.02 -17.04 11.84
N ARG A 109 9.70 -16.88 13.12
CA ARG A 109 9.20 -15.63 13.66
C ARG A 109 10.16 -14.47 13.37
N ARG A 110 9.60 -13.30 13.02
CA ARG A 110 10.33 -12.07 12.65
C ARG A 110 11.18 -12.16 11.38
N GLU A 111 11.21 -13.30 10.71
CA GLU A 111 11.82 -13.38 9.39
C GLU A 111 10.90 -12.74 8.35
N ARG A 112 11.52 -11.92 7.49
CA ARG A 112 10.87 -11.18 6.42
C ARG A 112 11.57 -11.57 5.13
N TRP A 113 11.08 -12.65 4.54
CA TRP A 113 11.61 -13.26 3.34
C TRP A 113 11.09 -12.55 2.09
N CYS A 114 11.98 -11.97 1.30
CA CYS A 114 11.65 -11.66 -0.09
C CYS A 114 12.02 -12.83 -1.00
N VAL A 115 11.10 -13.20 -1.90
CA VAL A 115 11.29 -14.30 -2.84
C VAL A 115 11.69 -13.74 -4.20
N MET A 116 12.88 -14.14 -4.65
CA MET A 116 13.54 -13.71 -5.87
C MET A 116 13.56 -14.84 -6.89
N GLY A 117 13.75 -14.49 -8.16
CA GLY A 117 13.85 -15.46 -9.24
C GLY A 117 13.18 -14.97 -10.52
N VAL A 118 13.51 -15.61 -11.64
CA VAL A 118 12.97 -15.25 -12.95
C VAL A 118 11.46 -15.48 -13.04
N ASN A 119 10.82 -14.95 -14.08
CA ASN A 119 9.41 -15.20 -14.32
C ASN A 119 9.18 -16.70 -14.61
N GLY A 120 8.20 -17.28 -13.91
CA GLY A 120 7.94 -18.72 -13.96
C GLY A 120 8.84 -19.58 -13.06
N ALA A 121 9.77 -19.01 -12.28
CA ALA A 121 10.59 -19.75 -11.32
C ALA A 121 9.80 -20.36 -10.14
N GLY A 122 8.50 -20.07 -10.02
CA GLY A 122 7.63 -20.63 -8.99
C GLY A 122 7.29 -19.70 -7.83
N LYS A 123 7.70 -18.42 -7.86
CA LYS A 123 7.44 -17.43 -6.78
C LYS A 123 6.00 -17.46 -6.27
N SER A 124 5.01 -17.20 -7.13
CA SER A 124 3.59 -17.25 -6.75
C SER A 124 3.13 -18.66 -6.35
N THR A 125 3.75 -19.73 -6.87
CA THR A 125 3.46 -21.10 -6.44
C THR A 125 3.89 -21.33 -4.99
N LEU A 126 5.08 -20.87 -4.58
CA LEU A 126 5.51 -20.92 -3.19
C LEU A 126 4.53 -20.20 -2.27
N LEU A 127 4.15 -18.97 -2.63
CA LEU A 127 3.21 -18.18 -1.85
C LEU A 127 1.86 -18.89 -1.73
N LYS A 128 1.33 -19.47 -2.82
CA LYS A 128 0.08 -20.24 -2.81
C LYS A 128 0.15 -21.51 -1.96
N LEU A 129 1.27 -22.25 -2.01
CA LEU A 129 1.50 -23.43 -1.19
C LEU A 129 1.48 -23.06 0.29
N VAL A 130 2.22 -22.02 0.68
CA VAL A 130 2.26 -21.50 2.05
C VAL A 130 0.89 -20.97 2.50
N ALA A 131 0.18 -20.30 1.60
CA ALA A 131 -1.17 -19.80 1.85
C ALA A 131 -2.22 -20.92 2.04
N GLY A 132 -1.93 -22.13 1.55
CA GLY A 132 -2.91 -23.21 1.43
C GLY A 132 -3.89 -23.02 0.28
N ALA A 133 -3.60 -22.10 -0.64
CA ALA A 133 -4.39 -21.88 -1.87
C ALA A 133 -4.03 -22.88 -2.98
N SER A 134 -2.97 -23.67 -2.79
CA SER A 134 -2.59 -24.79 -3.65
C SER A 134 -1.99 -25.88 -2.77
N GLU A 135 -2.26 -27.14 -3.10
CA GLU A 135 -1.71 -28.30 -2.38
C GLU A 135 -0.41 -28.79 -3.04
N PRO A 136 0.56 -29.31 -2.26
CA PRO A 136 1.73 -29.97 -2.83
C PRO A 136 1.32 -31.29 -3.49
N ASP A 137 2.08 -31.75 -4.49
CA ASP A 137 1.85 -33.06 -5.11
C ASP A 137 2.42 -34.18 -4.21
N THR A 138 3.58 -33.90 -3.58
CA THR A 138 4.20 -34.74 -2.54
C THR A 138 4.83 -33.86 -1.47
N GLY A 139 5.10 -34.43 -0.29
CA GLY A 139 5.64 -33.69 0.86
C GLY A 139 4.55 -33.02 1.68
N THR A 140 4.95 -32.14 2.59
CA THR A 140 4.01 -31.49 3.53
C THR A 140 4.25 -30.00 3.65
N VAL A 141 3.18 -29.22 3.64
CA VAL A 141 3.17 -27.81 4.03
C VAL A 141 2.41 -27.67 5.34
N SER A 142 3.05 -27.10 6.36
CA SER A 142 2.47 -26.92 7.69
C SER A 142 2.71 -25.52 8.21
N ARG A 143 1.79 -25.05 9.06
CA ARG A 143 1.85 -23.74 9.73
C ARG A 143 1.88 -23.98 11.24
N GLY A 144 2.57 -23.10 11.96
CA GLY A 144 2.63 -23.17 13.42
C GLY A 144 1.22 -23.06 14.06
N PRO A 145 0.95 -23.71 15.21
CA PRO A 145 -0.39 -23.75 15.82
C PRO A 145 -1.03 -22.39 16.12
N SER A 146 -0.21 -21.38 16.44
CA SER A 146 -0.67 -20.02 16.76
C SER A 146 -0.54 -19.04 15.60
N VAL A 147 -0.32 -19.54 14.39
CA VAL A 147 -0.14 -18.70 13.21
C VAL A 147 -1.49 -18.26 12.67
N LYS A 148 -1.75 -16.95 12.75
CA LYS A 148 -2.81 -16.26 12.01
C LYS A 148 -2.17 -15.67 10.78
N MET A 149 -2.56 -16.14 9.61
CA MET A 149 -2.00 -15.69 8.34
C MET A 149 -2.94 -14.73 7.63
N GLY A 150 -2.39 -13.65 7.07
CA GLY A 150 -3.03 -12.87 6.02
C GLY A 150 -2.35 -13.14 4.68
N TYR A 151 -3.14 -13.47 3.67
CA TYR A 151 -2.66 -13.64 2.30
C TYR A 151 -3.18 -12.49 1.43
N PHE A 152 -2.26 -11.66 0.95
CA PHE A 152 -2.53 -10.61 -0.02
C PHE A 152 -2.12 -11.09 -1.41
N ALA A 153 -3.11 -11.32 -2.26
CA ALA A 153 -2.93 -11.64 -3.67
C ALA A 153 -4.06 -11.01 -4.49
N GLN A 154 -3.98 -11.06 -5.82
CA GLN A 154 -5.02 -10.49 -6.69
C GLN A 154 -6.43 -11.00 -6.35
N HIS A 155 -6.58 -12.28 -6.01
CA HIS A 155 -7.87 -12.84 -5.60
C HIS A 155 -8.43 -12.27 -4.29
N ALA A 156 -7.60 -11.71 -3.41
CA ALA A 156 -8.10 -11.07 -2.18
C ALA A 156 -8.98 -9.84 -2.49
N MET A 157 -8.78 -9.20 -3.64
CA MET A 157 -9.62 -8.10 -4.11
C MET A 157 -10.99 -8.56 -4.60
N GLU A 158 -11.13 -9.83 -5.02
CA GLU A 158 -12.39 -10.43 -5.48
C GLU A 158 -13.30 -10.80 -4.31
N LEU A 159 -12.75 -10.98 -3.10
CA LEU A 159 -13.51 -11.27 -1.88
C LEU A 159 -14.25 -10.05 -1.31
N LEU A 160 -14.05 -8.86 -1.88
CA LEU A 160 -14.79 -7.66 -1.45
C LEU A 160 -16.23 -7.72 -1.95
N GLU A 161 -17.18 -7.67 -1.01
CA GLU A 161 -18.60 -7.60 -1.32
C GLU A 161 -18.95 -6.30 -2.05
N GLY A 162 -19.31 -6.41 -3.32
CA GLY A 162 -19.42 -5.29 -4.24
C GLY A 162 -20.45 -4.23 -3.86
N ASP A 163 -21.51 -4.59 -3.15
CA ASP A 163 -22.60 -3.68 -2.80
C ASP A 163 -22.38 -2.89 -1.50
N HIS A 164 -21.41 -3.30 -0.67
CA HIS A 164 -21.01 -2.55 0.51
C HIS A 164 -20.18 -1.31 0.13
N SER A 165 -20.38 -0.20 0.84
CA SER A 165 -19.45 0.91 0.80
C SER A 165 -18.09 0.55 1.40
N VAL A 166 -17.06 1.36 1.15
CA VAL A 166 -15.75 1.23 1.81
C VAL A 166 -15.92 1.20 3.33
N LEU A 167 -16.69 2.14 3.89
CA LEU A 167 -16.96 2.22 5.32
C LEU A 167 -17.71 0.98 5.83
N GLN A 168 -18.77 0.55 5.15
CA GLN A 168 -19.52 -0.65 5.52
C GLN A 168 -18.64 -1.91 5.48
N SER A 169 -17.75 -2.03 4.50
CA SER A 169 -16.82 -3.16 4.42
C SER A 169 -15.86 -3.20 5.62
N LEU A 170 -15.43 -2.04 6.11
CA LEU A 170 -14.62 -1.92 7.33
C LEU A 170 -15.46 -2.22 8.58
N GLU A 171 -16.65 -1.66 8.70
CA GLU A 171 -17.57 -1.89 9.83
C GLU A 171 -17.94 -3.37 9.97
N ASN A 172 -18.27 -4.04 8.86
CA ASN A 172 -18.60 -5.46 8.85
C ASN A 172 -17.41 -6.34 9.28
N SER A 173 -16.19 -5.90 8.99
CA SER A 173 -14.98 -6.65 9.36
C SER A 173 -14.56 -6.37 10.80
N PHE A 174 -14.88 -5.19 11.31
CA PHE A 174 -14.51 -4.73 12.65
C PHE A 174 -15.74 -4.18 13.38
N PRO A 175 -16.76 -5.00 13.67
CA PRO A 175 -18.03 -4.53 14.22
C PRO A 175 -17.91 -3.96 15.64
N GLN A 176 -16.82 -4.27 16.34
CA GLN A 176 -16.50 -3.74 17.68
C GLN A 176 -15.81 -2.37 17.64
N SER A 177 -15.41 -1.91 16.44
CA SER A 177 -14.74 -0.62 16.26
C SER A 177 -15.77 0.48 16.03
N GLY A 178 -15.56 1.65 16.66
CA GLY A 178 -16.37 2.83 16.36
C GLY A 178 -16.13 3.35 14.94
N GLN A 179 -17.05 4.16 14.41
CA GLN A 179 -16.89 4.72 13.05
C GLN A 179 -15.69 5.65 12.89
N ALA A 180 -15.34 6.43 13.91
CA ALA A 180 -14.24 7.39 13.84
C ALA A 180 -12.88 6.74 13.49
N PRO A 181 -12.41 5.68 14.19
CA PRO A 181 -11.17 5.00 13.82
C PRO A 181 -11.24 4.31 12.45
N LEU A 182 -12.40 3.82 12.02
CA LEU A 182 -12.56 3.22 10.69
C LEU A 182 -12.49 4.25 9.56
N ARG A 183 -13.07 5.45 9.75
CA ARG A 183 -12.91 6.58 8.82
C ARG A 183 -11.47 7.09 8.80
N ALA A 184 -10.80 7.13 9.95
CA ALA A 184 -9.38 7.47 10.04
C ALA A 184 -8.52 6.48 9.24
N LEU A 185 -8.74 5.17 9.44
CA LEU A 185 -8.09 4.11 8.67
C LEU A 185 -8.36 4.27 7.17
N ALA A 186 -9.62 4.45 6.75
CA ALA A 186 -9.97 4.64 5.35
C ALA A 186 -9.21 5.85 4.74
N GLY A 187 -9.13 6.96 5.48
CA GLY A 187 -8.34 8.14 5.11
C GLY A 187 -6.85 7.84 4.92
N CYS A 188 -6.24 7.04 5.80
CA CYS A 188 -4.83 6.62 5.66
C CYS A 188 -4.58 5.83 4.37
N PHE A 189 -5.56 5.01 3.97
CA PHE A 189 -5.53 4.27 2.71
C PHE A 189 -6.10 5.09 1.55
N GLY A 190 -6.22 6.41 1.72
CA GLY A 190 -6.54 7.37 0.68
C GLY A 190 -8.00 7.38 0.24
N PHE A 191 -8.93 6.99 1.10
CA PHE A 191 -10.37 7.19 0.93
C PHE A 191 -10.82 8.38 1.78
N HIS A 192 -10.99 9.54 1.15
CA HIS A 192 -11.30 10.80 1.85
C HIS A 192 -12.74 11.26 1.61
N GLY A 193 -13.32 11.97 2.59
CA GLY A 193 -14.65 12.56 2.45
C GLY A 193 -15.71 11.54 2.03
N ASP A 194 -16.40 11.81 0.93
CA ASP A 194 -17.48 10.95 0.40
C ASP A 194 -16.96 9.65 -0.24
N GLU A 195 -15.64 9.49 -0.41
CA GLU A 195 -15.07 8.25 -0.96
C GLU A 195 -15.31 7.04 -0.06
N VAL A 196 -15.50 7.25 1.23
CA VAL A 196 -15.81 6.16 2.16
C VAL A 196 -17.22 5.57 1.91
N GLU A 197 -18.09 6.30 1.22
CA GLU A 197 -19.43 5.87 0.84
C GLU A 197 -19.47 5.20 -0.55
N LYS A 198 -18.35 5.23 -1.31
CA LYS A 198 -18.25 4.53 -2.60
C LYS A 198 -18.43 3.02 -2.41
N LYS A 199 -19.24 2.41 -3.26
CA LYS A 199 -19.44 0.94 -3.28
C LYS A 199 -18.20 0.20 -3.75
N CYS A 200 -17.89 -0.96 -3.15
CA CYS A 200 -16.72 -1.76 -3.50
C CYS A 200 -16.70 -2.20 -4.98
N ARG A 201 -17.87 -2.38 -5.61
CA ARG A 201 -17.97 -2.76 -7.04
C ARG A 201 -17.47 -1.69 -8.01
N VAL A 202 -17.50 -0.41 -7.61
CA VAL A 202 -17.05 0.71 -8.47
C VAL A 202 -15.60 1.10 -8.22
N LEU A 203 -14.96 0.51 -7.21
CA LEU A 203 -13.55 0.73 -6.92
C LEU A 203 -12.67 0.16 -8.04
N SER A 204 -11.67 0.94 -8.43
CA SER A 204 -10.55 0.47 -9.25
C SER A 204 -9.78 -0.65 -8.54
N GLY A 205 -8.98 -1.42 -9.28
CA GLY A 205 -8.12 -2.46 -8.69
C GLY A 205 -7.18 -1.90 -7.60
N GLY A 206 -6.61 -0.71 -7.83
CA GLY A 206 -5.78 -0.03 -6.83
C GLY A 206 -6.54 0.39 -5.56
N GLU A 207 -7.77 0.89 -5.70
CA GLU A 207 -8.64 1.17 -4.54
C GLU A 207 -8.98 -0.12 -3.79
N LYS A 208 -9.33 -1.21 -4.49
CA LYS A 208 -9.61 -2.51 -3.84
C LYS A 208 -8.39 -3.02 -3.07
N ALA A 209 -7.21 -2.94 -3.66
CA ALA A 209 -5.95 -3.29 -3.01
C ALA A 209 -5.76 -2.49 -1.71
N ARG A 210 -5.97 -1.16 -1.76
CA ARG A 210 -5.89 -0.28 -0.59
C ARG A 210 -6.86 -0.68 0.52
N LEU A 211 -8.11 -1.00 0.19
CA LEU A 211 -9.11 -1.42 1.17
C LEU A 211 -8.74 -2.77 1.82
N VAL A 212 -8.29 -3.75 1.04
CA VAL A 212 -7.85 -5.04 1.58
C VAL A 212 -6.65 -4.86 2.53
N MET A 213 -5.69 -4.02 2.15
CA MET A 213 -4.55 -3.71 3.03
C MET A 213 -4.98 -2.99 4.30
N ALA A 214 -5.93 -2.05 4.22
CA ALA A 214 -6.48 -1.37 5.37
C ALA A 214 -7.05 -2.37 6.38
N LYS A 215 -7.84 -3.33 5.91
CA LYS A 215 -8.42 -4.40 6.74
C LYS A 215 -7.33 -5.26 7.37
N MET A 216 -6.36 -5.69 6.56
CA MET A 216 -5.28 -6.56 7.02
C MET A 216 -4.36 -5.88 8.04
N LEU A 217 -4.13 -4.58 7.95
CA LEU A 217 -3.27 -3.85 8.89
C LEU A 217 -4.02 -3.38 10.14
N PHE A 218 -5.35 -3.23 10.08
CA PHE A 218 -6.16 -2.86 11.24
C PHE A 218 -6.22 -3.97 12.29
N ASP A 219 -6.40 -5.23 11.88
CA ASP A 219 -6.24 -6.41 12.73
C ASP A 219 -5.11 -7.30 12.17
N PRO A 220 -3.85 -6.99 12.50
CA PRO A 220 -2.72 -7.59 11.84
C PRO A 220 -2.59 -9.09 12.17
N PRO A 221 -2.50 -9.95 11.15
CA PRO A 221 -2.09 -11.34 11.33
C PRO A 221 -0.65 -11.39 11.85
N ASN A 222 -0.17 -12.54 12.29
CA ASN A 222 1.23 -12.70 12.72
C ASN A 222 2.14 -13.35 11.66
N PHE A 223 1.55 -13.69 10.52
CA PHE A 223 2.26 -14.05 9.31
C PHE A 223 1.60 -13.41 8.08
N LEU A 224 2.37 -12.61 7.34
CA LEU A 224 1.92 -11.97 6.10
C LEU A 224 2.52 -12.67 4.90
N VAL A 225 1.67 -13.03 3.94
CA VAL A 225 2.08 -13.55 2.64
C VAL A 225 1.63 -12.56 1.57
N LEU A 226 2.55 -11.90 0.88
CA LEU A 226 2.24 -10.79 -0.03
C LEU A 226 2.74 -11.06 -1.45
N ASP A 227 1.82 -11.24 -2.41
CA ASP A 227 2.15 -11.42 -3.82
C ASP A 227 1.96 -10.10 -4.57
N GLU A 228 3.06 -9.44 -4.91
CA GLU A 228 3.10 -8.13 -5.59
C GLU A 228 2.20 -7.06 -4.94
N PRO A 229 2.37 -6.78 -3.62
CA PRO A 229 1.48 -5.88 -2.88
C PRO A 229 1.53 -4.45 -3.41
N THR A 230 2.64 -4.05 -4.01
CA THR A 230 2.84 -2.69 -4.54
C THR A 230 2.21 -2.47 -5.90
N ASN A 231 1.69 -3.50 -6.55
CA ASN A 231 1.06 -3.35 -7.86
C ASN A 231 -0.23 -2.54 -7.75
N HIS A 232 -0.44 -1.67 -8.74
CA HIS A 232 -1.62 -0.78 -8.81
C HIS A 232 -1.72 0.26 -7.69
N LEU A 233 -0.69 0.41 -6.84
CA LEU A 233 -0.63 1.46 -5.83
C LEU A 233 0.11 2.70 -6.35
N ASP A 234 -0.41 3.87 -6.02
CA ASP A 234 0.31 5.13 -6.23
C ASP A 234 1.49 5.27 -5.25
N ILE A 235 2.39 6.22 -5.54
CA ILE A 235 3.63 6.40 -4.77
C ILE A 235 3.33 6.74 -3.30
N ALA A 236 2.29 7.52 -3.02
CA ALA A 236 1.93 7.92 -1.65
C ALA A 236 1.46 6.72 -0.81
N THR A 237 0.61 5.88 -1.39
CA THR A 237 0.09 4.67 -0.75
C THR A 237 1.21 3.65 -0.54
N LYS A 238 2.09 3.45 -1.52
CA LYS A 238 3.27 2.59 -1.37
C LYS A 238 4.12 3.01 -0.18
N GLN A 239 4.39 4.31 -0.06
CA GLN A 239 5.20 4.84 1.04
C GLN A 239 4.55 4.56 2.41
N MET A 240 3.25 4.85 2.54
CA MET A 240 2.50 4.56 3.76
C MET A 240 2.51 3.06 4.09
N LEU A 241 2.37 2.19 3.08
CA LEU A 241 2.43 0.74 3.26
C LEU A 241 3.81 0.28 3.76
N ILE A 242 4.89 0.81 3.18
CA ILE A 242 6.27 0.53 3.63
C ILE A 242 6.45 0.98 5.08
N GLU A 243 5.98 2.19 5.43
CA GLU A 243 6.06 2.70 6.80
C GLU A 243 5.26 1.83 7.78
N ALA A 244 4.06 1.41 7.42
CA ALA A 244 3.24 0.52 8.24
C ALA A 244 3.90 -0.84 8.44
N LEU A 245 4.36 -1.48 7.35
CA LEU A 245 5.00 -2.80 7.38
C LEU A 245 6.40 -2.77 8.00
N SER A 246 7.09 -1.63 8.00
CA SER A 246 8.39 -1.50 8.66
C SER A 246 8.29 -1.78 10.16
N LYS A 247 7.20 -1.34 10.78
CA LYS A 247 6.89 -1.52 12.22
C LYS A 247 6.23 -2.87 12.54
N TYR A 248 5.84 -3.64 11.54
CA TYR A 248 5.16 -4.91 11.72
C TYR A 248 6.11 -6.00 12.24
N GLU A 249 5.91 -6.49 13.46
CA GLU A 249 6.84 -7.47 14.08
C GLU A 249 6.59 -8.94 13.71
N GLY A 250 5.54 -9.24 12.93
CA GLY A 250 5.28 -10.61 12.50
C GLY A 250 6.23 -11.10 11.42
N ALA A 251 6.09 -12.38 11.05
CA ALA A 251 6.82 -12.92 9.91
C ALA A 251 6.21 -12.46 8.59
N MET A 252 7.02 -12.38 7.53
CA MET A 252 6.59 -12.01 6.19
C MET A 252 7.23 -12.92 5.14
N LEU A 253 6.45 -13.29 4.12
CA LEU A 253 6.92 -13.93 2.89
C LEU A 253 6.33 -13.15 1.72
N PHE A 254 7.16 -12.52 0.90
CA PHE A 254 6.64 -11.61 -0.12
C PHE A 254 7.43 -11.62 -1.42
N VAL A 255 6.73 -11.25 -2.49
CA VAL A 255 7.27 -11.03 -3.84
C VAL A 255 6.94 -9.59 -4.21
N SER A 256 7.92 -8.85 -4.75
CA SER A 256 7.69 -7.52 -5.27
C SER A 256 8.72 -7.19 -6.35
N HIS A 257 8.29 -6.47 -7.39
CA HIS A 257 9.20 -5.81 -8.33
C HIS A 257 9.70 -4.43 -7.85
N ASP A 258 9.22 -3.94 -6.70
CA ASP A 258 9.60 -2.62 -6.17
C ASP A 258 10.84 -2.71 -5.28
N ARG A 259 11.98 -2.22 -5.79
CA ARG A 259 13.27 -2.29 -5.09
C ARG A 259 13.26 -1.56 -3.74
N HIS A 260 12.50 -0.47 -3.62
CA HIS A 260 12.43 0.27 -2.36
C HIS A 260 11.66 -0.54 -1.32
N PHE A 261 10.56 -1.17 -1.74
CA PHE A 261 9.80 -2.09 -0.89
C PHE A 261 10.65 -3.28 -0.43
N LEU A 262 11.38 -3.91 -1.35
CA LEU A 262 12.28 -5.02 -1.03
C LEU A 262 13.37 -4.60 -0.03
N ALA A 263 14.07 -3.50 -0.30
CA ALA A 263 15.15 -3.00 0.53
C ALA A 263 14.67 -2.59 1.94
N ALA A 264 13.50 -1.97 2.05
CA ALA A 264 12.98 -1.47 3.31
C ALA A 264 12.46 -2.57 4.24
N LEU A 265 11.95 -3.68 3.69
CA LEU A 265 11.19 -4.67 4.46
C LEU A 265 11.89 -6.01 4.64
N SER A 266 12.74 -6.43 3.71
CA SER A 266 13.36 -7.76 3.76
C SER A 266 14.53 -7.83 4.73
N ASN A 267 14.69 -8.98 5.39
CA ASN A 267 15.88 -9.32 6.20
C ASN A 267 16.43 -10.72 5.87
N ARG A 268 15.80 -11.39 4.91
CA ARG A 268 16.17 -12.67 4.33
C ARG A 268 15.79 -12.66 2.85
N VAL A 269 16.59 -13.33 2.03
CA VAL A 269 16.28 -13.51 0.60
C VAL A 269 16.22 -15.00 0.27
N LEU A 270 15.14 -15.42 -0.37
CA LEU A 270 14.99 -16.74 -0.97
C LEU A 270 15.02 -16.60 -2.49
N GLU A 271 16.08 -17.06 -3.12
CA GLU A 271 16.24 -17.02 -4.57
C GLU A 271 15.84 -18.36 -5.18
N LEU A 272 14.97 -18.33 -6.19
CA LEU A 272 14.54 -19.47 -6.98
C LEU A 272 15.33 -19.49 -8.30
N THR A 273 16.19 -20.49 -8.47
CA THR A 273 16.99 -20.72 -9.69
C THR A 273 16.55 -22.02 -10.37
N GLU A 274 17.11 -22.31 -11.56
CA GLU A 274 16.86 -23.58 -12.25
C GLU A 274 17.45 -24.78 -11.49
N ASP A 275 18.54 -24.57 -10.76
CA ASP A 275 19.24 -25.60 -9.97
C ASP A 275 18.62 -25.82 -8.57
N GLY A 276 17.59 -25.04 -8.21
CA GLY A 276 16.89 -25.16 -6.93
C GLY A 276 16.73 -23.84 -6.21
N ILE A 277 16.64 -23.90 -4.87
CA ILE A 277 16.50 -22.72 -4.03
C ILE A 277 17.81 -22.35 -3.35
N GLN A 278 18.08 -21.05 -3.26
CA GLN A 278 19.22 -20.51 -2.52
C GLN A 278 18.72 -19.55 -1.45
N THR A 279 19.31 -19.62 -0.27
CA THR A 279 18.95 -18.74 0.85
C THR A 279 20.11 -17.82 1.18
N TYR A 280 19.78 -16.56 1.45
CA TYR A 280 20.73 -15.56 1.87
C TYR A 280 20.28 -14.96 3.19
N GLY A 281 21.20 -14.97 4.16
CA GLY A 281 21.10 -14.11 5.33
C GLY A 281 21.32 -12.66 4.90
N GLY A 282 20.55 -11.74 5.47
CA GLY A 282 20.56 -10.34 5.06
C GLY A 282 19.34 -9.96 4.23
N GLY A 283 19.02 -8.67 4.20
CA GLY A 283 17.96 -8.13 3.35
C GLY A 283 18.37 -8.03 1.87
N TYR A 284 17.45 -7.56 1.05
CA TYR A 284 17.63 -7.36 -0.39
C TYR A 284 18.88 -6.52 -0.71
N THR A 285 19.14 -5.46 0.06
CA THR A 285 20.32 -4.60 -0.15
C THR A 285 21.62 -5.40 -0.05
N GLU A 286 21.78 -6.21 1.00
CA GLU A 286 22.95 -7.05 1.21
C GLU A 286 23.08 -8.14 0.13
N TYR A 287 21.94 -8.70 -0.32
CA TYR A 287 21.91 -9.64 -1.44
C TYR A 287 22.44 -9.01 -2.73
N VAL A 288 22.01 -7.79 -3.07
CA VAL A 288 22.49 -7.07 -4.26
C VAL A 288 23.97 -6.76 -4.16
N GLU A 289 24.44 -6.28 -3.00
CA GLU A 289 25.86 -6.00 -2.75
C GLU A 289 26.73 -7.25 -2.91
N ARG A 290 26.26 -8.39 -2.43
CA ARG A 290 27.00 -9.66 -2.47
C ARG A 290 26.99 -10.32 -3.85
N THR A 291 25.87 -10.29 -4.56
CA THR A 291 25.69 -11.05 -5.81
C THR A 291 25.86 -10.20 -7.06
N GLY A 292 25.73 -8.88 -6.95
CA GLY A 292 25.61 -7.97 -8.09
C GLY A 292 24.30 -8.14 -8.87
N GLN A 293 23.39 -9.00 -8.42
CA GLN A 293 22.12 -9.29 -9.07
C GLN A 293 21.02 -8.45 -8.44
N GLU A 294 20.17 -7.88 -9.30
CA GLU A 294 18.98 -7.17 -8.88
C GLU A 294 17.72 -7.99 -9.22
N ALA A 295 16.59 -7.61 -8.64
CA ALA A 295 15.29 -8.18 -9.00
C ALA A 295 15.10 -8.25 -10.53
N PRO A 296 14.83 -9.44 -11.11
CA PRO A 296 14.58 -9.57 -12.55
C PRO A 296 13.37 -8.72 -12.98
N GLY A 297 13.49 -8.01 -14.11
CA GLY A 297 12.39 -7.25 -14.73
C GLY A 297 12.55 -5.74 -14.84
N LEU A 298 13.74 -5.17 -14.60
CA LEU A 298 13.96 -3.71 -14.58
C LEU A 298 15.11 -3.21 -15.49
N ARG A 299 15.57 -4.01 -16.46
CA ARG A 299 16.28 -3.47 -17.63
C ARG A 299 15.29 -3.32 -18.79
N SER A 300 14.62 -2.18 -18.82
CA SER A 300 14.07 -1.55 -20.02
C SER A 300 14.04 -0.05 -19.79
#